data_AF-K1TY87-F1
#
_entry.id   AF-K1TY87-F1
#
_cell.length_a   1.000
_cell.length_b   1.000
_cell.length_c   1.000
_cell.angle_alpha   90.00
_cell.angle_beta   90.00
_cell.angle_gamma   90.00
#
_symmetry.space_group_name_H-M   'P 1'
#
loop_
_entity.id
_entity.type
_entity.pdbx_description
1 polymer ?
#
loop_
_entity_poly.entity_id
_entity_poly.type
_entity_poly.pdbx_seq_one_letter_code
_entity_poly.pdbx_strand_id
1 'polypeptide(L)'
;QLCLKYNIRLHTADFNTTQYAAEKHISIEMAARELRYNWFEEIKNKYRADVIAVAHHQDDSIETMLLNLIRGTGITGLLGIRPRNGAIVRPLLCVNRKEIIQYLQNIEQDYVTDSTNLEDEYTRNKIRLNLLPLMEEINPSVKNSLVETSNYLNDVATIYNKCIDKNKARIVTPEGIRIS
;
A
#
# COMPACT_ATOMS: atom_id res chain seq x y z
N GLN A 1 -6.78 -13.89 -20.90
CA GLN A 1 -6.53 -15.35 -20.99
C GLN A 1 -6.65 -16.02 -19.61
N LEU A 2 -5.94 -15.55 -18.58
CA LEU A 2 -5.96 -16.16 -17.24
C LEU A 2 -7.36 -16.25 -16.60
N CYS A 3 -8.13 -15.15 -16.61
CA CYS A 3 -9.48 -15.15 -16.04
C CYS A 3 -10.41 -16.13 -16.75
N LEU A 4 -10.27 -16.32 -18.07
CA LEU A 4 -11.04 -17.31 -18.82
C LEU A 4 -10.67 -18.73 -18.38
N LYS A 5 -9.37 -19.04 -18.20
CA LYS A 5 -8.88 -20.35 -17.74
C LYS A 5 -9.48 -20.74 -16.38
N TYR A 6 -9.57 -19.80 -15.45
CA TYR A 6 -10.09 -20.05 -14.10
C TYR A 6 -11.59 -19.77 -13.93
N ASN A 7 -12.32 -19.48 -15.02
CA ASN A 7 -13.74 -19.10 -14.97
C ASN A 7 -14.02 -17.93 -14.00
N ILE A 8 -13.12 -16.96 -13.98
CA ILE A 8 -13.23 -15.73 -13.19
C ILE A 8 -13.78 -14.63 -14.09
N ARG A 9 -14.83 -13.94 -13.63
CA ARG A 9 -15.36 -12.77 -14.34
C ARG A 9 -14.31 -11.66 -14.39
N LEU A 10 -14.00 -11.20 -15.59
CA LEU A 10 -13.08 -10.09 -15.82
C LEU A 10 -13.87 -8.83 -16.14
N HIS A 11 -13.51 -7.73 -15.48
CA HIS A 11 -13.90 -6.38 -15.84
C HIS A 11 -12.66 -5.64 -16.33
N THR A 12 -12.82 -4.82 -17.38
CA THR A 12 -11.76 -3.97 -17.92
C THR A 12 -12.32 -2.56 -18.11
N ALA A 13 -11.46 -1.57 -17.89
CA ALA A 13 -11.77 -0.17 -18.16
C ALA A 13 -10.49 0.54 -18.60
N ASP A 14 -10.62 1.40 -19.61
CA ASP A 14 -9.56 2.26 -20.11
C ASP A 14 -9.89 3.70 -19.74
N PHE A 15 -8.88 4.42 -19.23
CA PHE A 15 -9.05 5.81 -18.79
C PHE A 15 -8.09 6.73 -19.53
N ASN A 16 -8.55 7.93 -19.87
CA ASN A 16 -7.68 9.00 -20.33
C ASN A 16 -7.00 9.67 -19.12
N THR A 17 -6.00 8.98 -18.56
CA THR A 17 -5.29 9.41 -17.35
C THR A 17 -4.62 10.78 -17.52
N THR A 18 -4.05 11.05 -18.69
CA THR A 18 -3.35 12.32 -18.98
C THR A 18 -4.32 13.51 -18.95
N GLN A 19 -5.50 13.35 -19.54
CA GLN A 19 -6.54 14.38 -19.49
C GLN A 19 -7.01 14.61 -18.05
N TYR A 20 -7.32 13.55 -17.30
CA TYR A 20 -7.76 13.67 -15.90
C TYR A 20 -6.71 14.34 -15.02
N ALA A 21 -5.43 13.99 -15.18
CA ALA A 21 -4.32 14.60 -14.48
C ALA A 21 -4.23 16.12 -14.74
N ALA A 22 -4.39 16.53 -16.01
CA ALA A 22 -4.34 17.93 -16.40
C ALA A 22 -5.52 18.73 -15.82
N GLU A 23 -6.74 18.18 -15.88
CA GLU A 23 -7.96 18.83 -15.35
C GLU A 23 -7.94 18.99 -13.83
N LYS A 24 -7.37 18.00 -13.12
CA LYS A 24 -7.26 18.01 -11.65
C LYS A 24 -6.00 18.66 -11.11
N HIS A 25 -5.07 19.04 -11.99
CA HIS A 25 -3.74 19.57 -11.63
C HIS A 25 -2.97 18.64 -10.68
N ILE A 26 -3.00 17.34 -10.95
CA ILE A 26 -2.29 16.31 -10.19
C ILE A 26 -1.33 15.53 -11.09
N SER A 27 -0.41 14.76 -10.49
CA SER A 27 0.47 13.89 -11.27
C SER A 27 -0.32 12.78 -11.97
N ILE A 28 0.21 12.27 -13.08
CA ILE A 28 -0.36 11.11 -13.81
C ILE A 28 -0.53 9.91 -12.87
N GLU A 29 0.36 9.74 -11.89
CA GLU A 29 0.27 8.66 -10.91
C GLU A 29 -0.91 8.83 -9.97
N MET A 30 -1.08 10.03 -9.41
CA MET A 30 -2.22 10.33 -8.54
C MET A 30 -3.53 10.16 -9.32
N ALA A 31 -3.57 10.64 -10.57
CA ALA A 31 -4.69 10.43 -11.47
C ALA A 31 -4.98 8.94 -11.71
N ALA A 32 -3.97 8.15 -12.09
CA ALA A 32 -4.11 6.71 -12.33
C ALA A 32 -4.59 5.98 -11.06
N ARG A 33 -4.08 6.39 -9.90
CA ARG A 33 -4.48 5.84 -8.60
C ARG A 33 -5.94 6.17 -8.30
N GLU A 34 -6.35 7.44 -8.41
CA GLU A 34 -7.72 7.87 -8.17
C GLU A 34 -8.69 7.15 -9.10
N LEU A 35 -8.43 7.17 -10.41
CA LEU A 35 -9.26 6.51 -11.41
C LEU A 35 -9.42 5.01 -11.12
N ARG A 36 -8.32 4.32 -10.78
CA ARG A 36 -8.33 2.90 -10.44
C ARG A 36 -9.18 2.60 -9.21
N TYR A 37 -9.00 3.35 -8.11
CA TYR A 37 -9.75 3.10 -6.88
C TYR A 37 -11.23 3.50 -6.99
N ASN A 38 -11.54 4.58 -7.71
CA ASN A 38 -12.92 4.97 -8.00
C ASN A 38 -13.63 3.87 -8.79
N TRP A 39 -12.98 3.35 -9.82
CA TRP A 39 -13.54 2.26 -10.61
C TRP A 39 -13.70 0.95 -9.81
N PHE A 40 -12.74 0.61 -8.94
CA PHE A 40 -12.88 -0.54 -8.04
C PHE A 40 -14.09 -0.39 -7.12
N GLU A 41 -14.33 0.81 -6.57
CA GLU A 41 -15.50 1.10 -5.74
C GLU A 41 -16.82 1.01 -6.53
N GLU A 42 -16.86 1.51 -7.77
CA GLU A 42 -18.01 1.34 -8.67
C GLU A 42 -18.35 -0.14 -8.91
N ILE A 43 -17.34 -0.96 -9.24
CA ILE A 43 -17.49 -2.40 -9.45
C ILE A 43 -17.95 -3.09 -8.16
N LYS A 44 -17.33 -2.75 -7.01
CA LYS A 44 -17.73 -3.27 -5.70
C LYS A 44 -19.21 -3.02 -5.43
N ASN A 45 -19.67 -1.78 -5.63
CA ASN A 45 -21.06 -1.39 -5.40
C ASN A 45 -22.03 -2.07 -6.37
N LYS A 46 -21.67 -2.12 -7.67
CA LYS A 46 -22.48 -2.76 -8.72
C LYS A 46 -22.75 -4.24 -8.43
N TYR A 47 -21.76 -4.96 -7.92
CA TYR A 47 -21.86 -6.39 -7.62
C TYR A 47 -22.12 -6.70 -6.15
N ARG A 48 -22.29 -5.67 -5.30
CA ARG A 48 -22.47 -5.80 -3.85
C ARG A 48 -21.39 -6.67 -3.20
N ALA A 49 -20.15 -6.50 -3.64
CA ALA A 49 -19.01 -7.20 -3.05
C ALA A 49 -18.64 -6.58 -1.69
N ASP A 50 -18.17 -7.41 -0.76
CA ASP A 50 -17.79 -6.94 0.58
C ASP A 50 -16.48 -6.14 0.58
N VAL A 51 -15.53 -6.55 -0.26
CA VAL A 51 -14.15 -6.04 -0.24
C VAL A 51 -13.50 -6.00 -1.62
N ILE A 52 -12.45 -5.19 -1.74
CA ILE A 52 -11.55 -5.11 -2.89
C ILE A 52 -10.19 -5.66 -2.46
N ALA A 53 -9.76 -6.79 -3.03
CA ALA A 53 -8.45 -7.37 -2.75
C ALA A 53 -7.40 -6.84 -3.74
N VAL A 54 -6.29 -6.31 -3.22
CA VAL A 54 -5.14 -5.85 -4.02
C VAL A 54 -3.87 -6.60 -3.62
N ALA A 55 -2.98 -6.83 -4.59
CA ALA A 55 -1.82 -7.71 -4.45
C ALA A 55 -0.57 -7.03 -3.86
N HIS A 56 -0.73 -6.07 -2.94
CA HIS A 56 0.44 -5.53 -2.23
C HIS A 56 1.07 -6.61 -1.36
N HIS A 57 2.39 -6.71 -1.38
CA HIS A 57 3.17 -7.69 -0.64
C HIS A 57 4.11 -7.05 0.39
N GLN A 58 4.83 -7.88 1.15
CA GLN A 58 5.71 -7.43 2.24
C GLN A 58 6.75 -6.39 1.76
N ASP A 59 7.41 -6.62 0.62
CA ASP A 59 8.41 -5.69 0.08
C ASP A 59 7.80 -4.32 -0.25
N ASP A 60 6.54 -4.23 -0.72
CA ASP A 60 5.87 -2.94 -0.98
C ASP A 60 5.66 -2.16 0.33
N SER A 61 5.40 -2.88 1.42
CA SER A 61 5.26 -2.29 2.75
C SER A 61 6.59 -1.71 3.24
N ILE A 62 7.69 -2.45 3.04
CA ILE A 62 9.05 -2.01 3.36
C ILE A 62 9.42 -0.77 2.53
N GLU A 63 9.19 -0.80 1.23
CA GLU A 63 9.45 0.35 0.34
C GLU A 63 8.65 1.58 0.76
N THR A 64 7.38 1.39 1.13
CA THR A 64 6.51 2.47 1.63
C THR A 64 7.02 3.03 2.96
N MET A 65 7.44 2.17 3.88
CA MET A 65 8.01 2.58 5.16
C MET A 65 9.28 3.42 4.96
N LEU A 66 10.22 2.96 4.13
CA LEU A 66 11.47 3.66 3.85
C LEU A 66 11.22 4.99 3.10
N LEU A 67 10.30 5.00 2.14
CA LEU A 67 9.91 6.22 1.43
C LEU A 67 9.37 7.28 2.41
N ASN A 68 8.47 6.87 3.32
CA ASN A 68 7.91 7.77 4.31
C ASN A 68 8.96 8.25 5.32
N LEU A 69 9.91 7.39 5.70
CA LEU A 69 11.04 7.76 6.55
C LEU A 69 11.88 8.86 5.90
N ILE A 70 12.24 8.70 4.62
CA ILE A 70 13.04 9.68 3.85
C ILE A 70 12.31 11.02 3.72
N ARG A 71 10.99 10.99 3.49
CA ARG A 71 10.15 12.20 3.37
C ARG A 71 9.93 12.93 4.69
N GLY A 72 10.30 12.33 5.82
CA GLY A 72 9.96 12.80 7.15
C GLY A 72 8.51 12.46 7.49
N THR A 73 8.31 11.62 8.50
CA THR A 73 6.98 11.22 8.93
C THR A 73 6.91 10.95 10.43
N GLY A 74 5.70 10.96 10.98
CA GLY A 74 5.45 10.49 12.34
C GLY A 74 5.28 8.96 12.37
N ILE A 75 4.95 8.43 13.56
CA ILE A 75 4.79 6.98 13.76
C ILE A 75 3.87 6.32 12.72
N THR A 76 2.82 7.03 12.28
CA THR A 76 1.83 6.54 11.30
C THR A 76 2.43 6.22 9.94
N GLY A 77 3.45 6.95 9.48
CA GLY A 77 4.08 6.67 8.19
C GLY A 77 5.09 5.53 8.24
N LEU A 78 5.55 5.15 9.43
CA LEU A 78 6.49 4.04 9.64
C LEU A 78 5.79 2.69 9.84
N LEU A 79 4.45 2.67 9.91
CA LEU A 79 3.64 1.45 10.06
C LEU A 79 3.57 0.60 8.78
N GLY A 80 4.21 1.05 7.69
CA GLY A 80 4.09 0.43 6.39
C GLY A 80 2.67 0.47 5.84
N ILE A 81 2.33 -0.50 5.00
CA ILE A 81 1.00 -0.64 4.42
C ILE A 81 0.11 -1.44 5.37
N ARG A 82 -1.09 -0.92 5.67
CA ARG A 82 -2.06 -1.64 6.52
C ARG A 82 -2.72 -2.81 5.77
N PRO A 83 -2.93 -3.99 6.42
CA PRO A 83 -3.64 -5.13 5.82
C PRO A 83 -5.06 -4.81 5.36
N ARG A 84 -5.75 -3.91 6.08
CA ARG A 84 -7.08 -3.44 5.74
C ARG A 84 -7.16 -1.92 5.84
N ASN A 85 -7.77 -1.29 4.83
CA ASN A 85 -8.15 0.12 4.87
C ASN A 85 -9.54 0.28 4.25
N GLY A 86 -10.56 0.48 5.08
CA GLY A 86 -11.96 0.44 4.63
C GLY A 86 -12.32 -0.91 4.00
N ALA A 87 -12.78 -0.87 2.74
CA ALA A 87 -13.10 -2.04 1.94
C ALA A 87 -11.89 -2.66 1.23
N ILE A 88 -10.72 -2.01 1.24
CA ILE A 88 -9.52 -2.51 0.58
C ILE A 88 -8.79 -3.48 1.52
N VAL A 89 -8.56 -4.70 1.06
CA VAL A 89 -7.80 -5.75 1.77
C VAL A 89 -6.55 -6.13 0.99
N ARG A 90 -5.49 -6.50 1.71
CA ARG A 90 -4.16 -6.81 1.16
C ARG A 90 -3.64 -8.14 1.71
N PRO A 91 -4.16 -9.28 1.19
CA PRO A 91 -3.86 -10.59 1.78
C PRO A 91 -2.39 -11.00 1.69
N LEU A 92 -1.64 -10.45 0.73
CA LEU A 92 -0.25 -10.85 0.45
C LEU A 92 0.79 -10.07 1.27
N LEU A 93 0.41 -9.18 2.19
CA LEU A 93 1.38 -8.40 2.96
C LEU A 93 2.27 -9.24 3.88
N CYS A 94 1.88 -10.48 4.18
CA CYS A 94 2.68 -11.41 4.99
C CYS A 94 3.71 -12.21 4.18
N VAL A 95 3.69 -12.11 2.84
CA VAL A 95 4.62 -12.82 1.96
C VAL A 95 5.50 -11.84 1.20
N ASN A 96 6.74 -12.22 0.95
CA ASN A 96 7.70 -11.43 0.19
C ASN A 96 7.68 -11.76 -1.31
N ARG A 97 8.34 -10.92 -2.11
CA ARG A 97 8.39 -11.11 -3.57
C ARG A 97 8.99 -12.45 -3.97
N LYS A 98 10.03 -12.93 -3.26
CA LYS A 98 10.69 -14.20 -3.56
C LYS A 98 9.73 -15.38 -3.39
N GLU A 99 8.93 -15.39 -2.33
CA GLU A 99 7.91 -16.41 -2.09
C GLU A 99 6.82 -16.40 -3.17
N ILE A 100 6.38 -15.22 -3.60
CA ILE A 100 5.41 -15.08 -4.71
C ILE A 100 5.97 -15.66 -6.00
N ILE A 101 7.21 -15.32 -6.37
CA ILE A 101 7.84 -15.84 -7.59
C ILE A 101 8.04 -17.35 -7.51
N GLN A 102 8.50 -17.87 -6.37
CA GLN A 102 8.64 -19.31 -6.16
C GLN A 102 7.30 -20.03 -6.27
N TYR A 103 6.23 -19.45 -5.71
CA TYR A 103 4.89 -20.01 -5.83
C TYR A 103 4.45 -20.08 -7.29
N LEU A 104 4.61 -18.99 -8.06
CA LEU A 104 4.26 -18.95 -9.49
C LEU A 104 5.05 -19.98 -10.31
N GLN A 105 6.35 -20.16 -10.01
CA GLN A 105 7.18 -21.18 -10.65
C GLN A 105 6.68 -22.59 -10.35
N ASN A 106 6.32 -22.87 -9.09
CA ASN A 106 5.85 -24.19 -8.67
C ASN A 106 4.51 -24.59 -9.33
N ILE A 107 3.67 -23.61 -9.67
CA ILE A 107 2.39 -23.85 -10.36
C ILE A 107 2.46 -23.60 -11.86
N GLU A 108 3.66 -23.37 -12.40
CA GLU A 108 3.92 -23.07 -13.82
C GLU A 108 3.00 -21.96 -14.37
N GLN A 109 2.82 -20.90 -13.58
CA GLN A 109 1.93 -19.80 -13.91
C GLN A 109 2.72 -18.59 -14.42
N ASP A 110 2.54 -18.30 -15.71
CA ASP A 110 3.06 -17.08 -16.34
C ASP A 110 2.42 -15.82 -15.74
N TYR A 111 3.19 -14.73 -15.73
CA TYR A 111 2.76 -13.40 -15.29
C TYR A 111 3.37 -12.32 -16.19
N VAL A 112 2.75 -11.14 -16.18
CA VAL A 112 3.23 -9.96 -16.90
C VAL A 112 3.88 -9.00 -15.90
N THR A 113 5.04 -8.47 -16.25
CA THR A 113 5.67 -7.35 -15.55
C THR A 113 5.33 -6.07 -16.28
N ASP A 114 4.49 -5.22 -15.68
CA ASP A 114 4.27 -3.87 -16.22
C ASP A 114 5.56 -3.05 -16.08
N SER A 115 5.94 -2.40 -17.19
CA SER A 115 7.00 -1.39 -17.19
C SER A 115 6.34 -0.02 -17.11
N THR A 116 6.28 0.56 -15.93
CA THR A 116 5.90 1.96 -15.77
C THR A 116 7.03 2.72 -15.08
N ASN A 117 7.26 3.94 -15.56
CA ASN A 117 8.16 4.91 -14.94
C ASN A 117 7.28 6.11 -14.60
N LEU A 118 6.97 6.25 -13.32
CA LEU A 118 6.38 7.43 -12.69
C LEU A 118 7.29 7.83 -11.53
N GLU A 119 7.34 9.09 -11.09
CA GLU A 119 8.35 9.54 -10.13
C GLU A 119 8.33 8.82 -8.77
N ASP A 120 7.18 8.44 -8.21
CA ASP A 120 7.17 7.62 -6.99
C ASP A 120 7.53 6.18 -7.30
N GLU A 121 7.16 5.65 -8.47
CA GLU A 121 7.65 4.36 -8.95
C GLU A 121 9.17 4.39 -9.16
N TYR A 122 9.73 5.52 -9.62
CA TYR A 122 11.15 5.74 -9.78
C TYR A 122 11.85 5.86 -8.42
N THR A 123 11.25 6.54 -7.45
CA THR A 123 11.78 6.64 -6.08
C THR A 123 11.71 5.29 -5.37
N ARG A 124 10.60 4.56 -5.49
CA ARG A 124 10.47 3.18 -5.00
C ARG A 124 11.42 2.24 -5.71
N ASN A 125 11.61 2.39 -7.02
CA ASN A 125 12.58 1.61 -7.78
C ASN A 125 14.00 1.91 -7.31
N LYS A 126 14.35 3.16 -7.00
CA LYS A 126 15.63 3.50 -6.34
C LYS A 126 15.75 2.83 -4.98
N ILE A 127 14.70 2.81 -4.17
CA ILE A 127 14.70 2.13 -2.88
C ILE A 127 14.92 0.62 -3.09
N ARG A 128 14.17 -0.01 -4.00
CA ARG A 128 14.20 -1.45 -4.29
C ARG A 128 15.52 -1.92 -4.90
N LEU A 129 16.04 -1.19 -5.89
CA LEU A 129 17.15 -1.63 -6.73
C LEU A 129 18.51 -1.16 -6.19
N ASN A 130 18.54 -0.08 -5.40
CA ASN A 130 19.80 0.51 -4.93
C ASN A 130 19.88 0.54 -3.39
N LEU A 131 18.89 1.14 -2.70
CA LEU A 131 18.99 1.33 -1.25
C LEU A 131 18.87 0.02 -0.48
N LEU A 132 17.85 -0.80 -0.76
CA LEU A 132 17.61 -2.06 -0.08
C LEU A 132 18.79 -3.04 -0.24
N PRO A 133 19.37 -3.23 -1.43
CA PRO A 133 20.58 -4.04 -1.59
C PRO A 133 21.76 -3.53 -0.74
N LEU A 134 21.99 -2.21 -0.68
CA LEU A 134 23.04 -1.65 0.19
C LEU A 134 22.76 -1.90 1.69
N MET A 135 21.50 -1.85 2.10
CA MET A 135 21.11 -2.20 3.47
C MET A 135 21.30 -3.70 3.74
N GLU A 136 21.06 -4.56 2.74
CA GLU A 136 21.26 -6.01 2.82
C GLU A 136 22.75 -6.38 2.90
N GLU A 137 23.64 -5.63 2.27
CA GLU A 137 25.10 -5.80 2.42
C GLU A 137 25.56 -5.56 3.87
N ILE A 138 24.93 -4.63 4.58
CA ILE A 138 25.22 -4.32 5.99
C ILE A 138 24.56 -5.36 6.91
N ASN A 139 23.30 -5.70 6.64
CA ASN A 139 22.52 -6.67 7.39
C ASN A 139 21.68 -7.53 6.42
N PRO A 140 22.08 -8.79 6.15
CA PRO A 140 21.34 -9.67 5.25
C PRO A 140 19.88 -9.92 5.65
N SER A 141 19.54 -9.70 6.93
CA SER A 141 18.19 -9.87 7.48
C SER A 141 17.40 -8.56 7.54
N VAL A 142 17.87 -7.47 6.92
CA VAL A 142 17.29 -6.13 7.10
C VAL A 142 15.81 -6.04 6.73
N LYS A 143 15.37 -6.76 5.69
CA LYS A 143 13.94 -6.80 5.31
C LYS A 143 13.09 -7.36 6.45
N ASN A 144 13.52 -8.45 7.09
CA ASN A 144 12.84 -9.04 8.23
C ASN A 144 12.87 -8.08 9.43
N SER A 145 14.02 -7.46 9.72
CA SER A 145 14.15 -6.48 10.81
C SER A 145 13.24 -5.26 10.61
N LEU A 146 13.06 -4.78 9.37
CA LEU A 146 12.15 -3.69 9.05
C LEU A 146 10.68 -4.09 9.26
N VAL A 147 10.31 -5.32 8.88
CA VAL A 147 8.97 -5.87 9.13
C VAL A 147 8.68 -5.98 10.61
N GLU A 148 9.61 -6.55 11.39
CA GLU A 148 9.48 -6.64 12.85
C GLU A 148 9.36 -5.25 13.49
N THR A 149 10.19 -4.30 13.06
CA THR A 149 10.13 -2.90 13.50
C THR A 149 8.75 -2.31 13.21
N SER A 150 8.22 -2.53 12.01
CA SER A 150 6.89 -2.06 11.63
C SER A 150 5.80 -2.66 12.51
N ASN A 151 5.89 -3.95 12.86
CA ASN A 151 4.95 -4.61 13.77
C ASN A 151 5.00 -3.99 15.18
N TYR A 152 6.20 -3.80 15.75
CA TYR A 152 6.35 -3.12 17.04
C TYR A 152 5.77 -1.70 17.02
N LEU A 153 5.99 -0.95 15.94
CA LEU A 153 5.43 0.39 15.79
C LEU A 153 3.89 0.35 15.66
N ASN A 154 3.32 -0.68 15.04
CA ASN A 154 1.87 -0.86 14.96
C ASN A 154 1.25 -1.10 16.35
N ASP A 155 1.91 -1.91 17.18
CA ASP A 155 1.48 -2.16 18.57
C ASP A 155 1.52 -0.86 19.38
N VAL A 156 2.62 -0.11 19.29
CA VAL A 156 2.77 1.19 19.96
C VAL A 156 1.73 2.19 19.45
N ALA A 157 1.53 2.28 18.14
CA ALA A 157 0.56 3.20 17.53
C ALA A 157 -0.87 2.89 17.96
N THR A 158 -1.20 1.63 18.19
CA THR A 158 -2.52 1.21 18.68
C THR A 158 -2.79 1.78 20.08
N ILE A 159 -1.83 1.65 20.99
CA ILE A 159 -1.93 2.19 22.35
C ILE A 159 -1.95 3.73 22.30
N TYR A 160 -1.04 4.32 21.52
CA TYR A 160 -0.93 5.77 21.34
C TYR A 160 -2.26 6.39 20.88
N ASN A 161 -2.84 5.88 19.79
CA ASN A 161 -4.09 6.41 19.24
C ASN A 161 -5.25 6.27 20.23
N LYS A 162 -5.37 5.12 20.91
CA LYS A 162 -6.40 4.90 21.93
C LYS A 162 -6.30 5.92 23.08
N CYS A 163 -5.09 6.22 23.54
CA CYS A 163 -4.85 7.23 24.56
C CYS A 163 -5.18 8.64 24.07
N ILE A 164 -4.79 8.98 22.84
CA ILE A 164 -5.11 10.29 22.25
C ILE A 164 -6.61 10.48 22.10
N ASP A 165 -7.34 9.50 21.57
CA ASP A 165 -8.79 9.59 21.36
C ASP A 165 -9.54 9.74 22.70
N LYS A 166 -9.15 8.96 23.72
CA LYS A 166 -9.70 9.09 25.07
C LYS A 166 -9.49 10.49 25.66
N ASN A 167 -8.31 11.08 25.45
CA ASN A 167 -8.02 12.42 25.97
C ASN A 167 -8.74 13.50 25.16
N LYS A 168 -8.82 13.38 23.83
CA LYS A 168 -9.61 14.29 22.98
C LYS A 168 -11.06 14.36 23.44
N ALA A 169 -11.68 13.22 23.73
CA ALA A 169 -13.07 13.20 24.24
C ALA A 169 -13.26 13.91 25.59
N ARG A 170 -12.19 14.09 26.38
CA ARG A 170 -12.25 14.81 27.66
C ARG A 170 -12.04 16.31 27.53
N ILE A 171 -11.21 16.73 26.57
CA ILE A 171 -10.76 18.12 26.44
C ILE A 171 -11.47 18.88 25.31
N VAL A 172 -12.08 18.18 24.36
CA VAL A 172 -12.85 18.80 23.27
C VAL A 172 -14.28 19.03 23.75
N THR A 173 -14.65 20.30 23.85
CA THR A 173 -16.01 20.78 24.17
C THR A 173 -16.65 21.42 22.93
N PRO A 174 -17.97 21.64 22.90
CA PRO A 174 -18.63 22.37 21.82
C PRO A 174 -18.06 23.78 21.60
N GLU A 175 -17.46 24.38 22.65
CA GLU A 175 -16.84 25.71 22.58
C GLU A 175 -15.33 25.69 22.23
N GLY A 176 -14.71 24.52 22.02
CA GLY A 176 -13.30 24.38 21.67
C GLY A 176 -12.51 23.43 22.59
N ILE A 177 -11.17 23.50 22.53
CA ILE A 177 -10.27 22.67 23.36
C ILE A 177 -10.11 23.34 24.73
N ARG A 178 -10.58 22.71 25.81
CA ARG A 178 -10.32 23.12 27.20
C ARG A 178 -9.27 22.21 27.81
N ILE A 179 -8.07 22.76 28.02
CA ILE A 179 -7.03 22.14 28.83
C ILE A 179 -7.16 22.77 30.23
N SER A 180 -7.80 22.07 31.15
CA SER A 180 -7.81 22.42 32.58
C SER A 180 -6.63 21.77 33.30
#